data_AF-A0A5C1HUK7-F1
#
_entry.id   AF-A0A5C1HUK7-F1
#
_cell.length_a   1.000
_cell.length_b   1.000
_cell.length_c   1.000
_cell.angle_alpha   90.00
_cell.angle_beta   90.00
_cell.angle_gamma   90.00
#
_symmetry.space_group_name_H-M   'P 1'
#
loop_
_entity.id
_entity.type
_entity.pdbx_description
1 polymer ?
#
loop_
_entity_poly.entity_id
_entity_poly.type
_entity_poly.pdbx_seq_one_letter_code
_entity_poly.pdbx_strand_id
1 'polypeptide(L)'
;MTISLPGFDIKKWKNYADWRMLIFLLLFINVHIPFKIVALLFVYISRFNFQFGFKLRNSRLPLFYLLVFPIAIIAAIVNKNFINLYYIPVFGWALICWALALLAIHQVKLMVDGSDTETIYRTLIIFFIINAVFSAANLGHIMWITKSINPYAYMGMHQRYFINTGDDVMGISFDISSTNAVLCAFGVFYFIYKRNLAMMIVCMSTLVLTYSNLISILFLLTLAFIFIFKTTRNQKSMIVVALMIYIVSMAKISPQNGKYLNEVTASALRENRPEKQTATMSDATSRTTNVLSRDERRRKFAQNYLDSLSTIKARQEKLNELDKKIKGLPLTDYGRLYIPEPNTHFAEFYNTGEMTPDRQQLLDCIAIHRDQLPLCHVEPFLPALPGKITGTVQTFDYLVAHPLKSIAGLGPGNFSSKIAFRAAGAGIRGDYPKNYIYINPAFMHNHLDLYLSFFSKNAEFRSVRNNPYSTYDQILSEYGILGLLALIIFYIGFFARNYKKLNYGLPILMMVAGIFFLDYWFEQLSVLVVFELMLFLNIKETTSSDLKTKTTVQEELAYA
;
A
#
# COMPACT_ATOMS: atom_id res chain seq x y z
N MET A 1 28.46 36.60 -24.04
CA MET A 1 29.61 36.05 -23.28
C MET A 1 29.09 34.98 -22.34
N THR A 2 29.21 33.71 -22.72
CA THR A 2 28.90 32.59 -21.84
C THR A 2 30.13 32.29 -20.99
N ILE A 3 30.04 32.53 -19.69
CA ILE A 3 31.04 32.13 -18.71
C ILE A 3 31.08 30.59 -18.73
N SER A 4 32.02 30.03 -19.48
CA SER A 4 32.28 28.59 -19.46
C SER A 4 33.05 28.28 -18.18
N LEU A 5 32.40 27.64 -17.20
CA LEU A 5 33.09 27.00 -16.08
C LEU A 5 34.15 26.05 -16.65
N PRO A 6 35.44 26.20 -16.30
CA PRO A 6 36.49 25.34 -16.84
C PRO A 6 36.20 23.88 -16.48
N GLY A 7 35.99 23.04 -17.50
CA GLY A 7 35.71 21.61 -17.36
C GLY A 7 34.26 21.16 -17.59
N PHE A 8 33.28 22.06 -17.75
CA PHE A 8 31.88 21.68 -18.00
C PHE A 8 31.51 21.81 -19.49
N ASP A 9 31.61 20.70 -20.24
CA ASP A 9 31.12 20.65 -21.63
C ASP A 9 29.60 20.47 -21.67
N ILE A 10 28.89 21.59 -21.86
CA ILE A 10 27.42 21.65 -21.98
C ILE A 10 26.91 20.71 -23.08
N LYS A 11 27.64 20.53 -24.18
CA LYS A 11 27.21 19.64 -25.27
C LYS A 11 27.26 18.18 -24.83
N LYS A 12 28.32 17.79 -24.11
CA LYS A 12 28.45 16.45 -23.54
C LYS A 12 27.34 16.16 -22.53
N TRP A 13 26.99 17.15 -21.69
CA TRP A 13 25.93 17.00 -20.69
C TRP A 13 24.54 16.90 -21.32
N LYS A 14 24.26 17.68 -22.37
CA LYS A 14 22.99 17.64 -23.11
C LYS A 14 22.70 16.25 -23.70
N ASN A 15 23.74 15.53 -24.13
CA ASN A 15 23.62 14.19 -24.72
C ASN A 15 23.85 13.06 -23.71
N TYR A 16 24.13 13.37 -22.44
CA TYR A 16 24.45 12.36 -21.43
C TYR A 16 23.22 11.52 -21.03
N ALA A 17 22.07 12.16 -20.89
CA ALA A 17 20.81 11.56 -20.48
C ALA A 17 19.66 12.09 -21.35
N ASP A 18 18.54 11.37 -21.37
CA ASP A 18 17.30 11.82 -21.98
C ASP A 18 16.60 12.76 -20.99
N TRP A 19 16.99 14.03 -21.03
CA TRP A 19 16.45 15.08 -20.15
C TRP A 19 14.93 15.24 -20.29
N ARG A 20 14.37 14.96 -21.47
CA ARG A 20 12.92 15.03 -21.69
C ARG A 20 12.21 13.93 -20.93
N MET A 21 12.72 12.70 -21.01
CA MET A 21 12.23 11.58 -20.22
C MET A 21 12.38 11.83 -18.72
N LEU A 22 13.52 12.38 -18.28
CA LEU A 22 13.74 12.69 -16.86
C LEU A 22 12.70 13.68 -16.33
N ILE A 23 12.51 14.82 -17.01
CA ILE A 23 11.55 15.85 -16.62
C ILE A 23 10.13 15.27 -16.60
N PHE A 24 9.78 14.48 -17.63
CA PHE A 24 8.49 13.80 -17.67
C PHE A 24 8.26 12.91 -16.46
N LEU A 25 9.22 12.05 -16.10
CA LEU A 25 9.09 11.15 -14.95
C LEU A 25 8.98 11.92 -13.63
N LEU A 26 9.81 12.95 -13.42
CA LEU A 26 9.81 13.75 -12.20
C LEU A 26 8.47 14.48 -12.00
N LEU A 27 7.87 15.01 -13.06
CA LEU A 27 6.59 15.70 -12.99
C LEU A 27 5.40 14.72 -12.93
N PHE A 28 5.43 13.64 -13.71
CA PHE A 28 4.29 12.73 -13.85
C PHE A 28 4.11 11.82 -12.63
N ILE A 29 5.17 11.48 -11.90
CA ILE A 29 5.08 10.64 -10.70
C ILE A 29 4.51 11.40 -9.50
N ASN A 30 4.52 12.73 -9.54
CA ASN A 30 3.95 13.57 -8.49
C ASN A 30 2.49 13.20 -8.20
N VAL A 31 2.10 13.22 -6.92
CA VAL A 31 0.74 12.88 -6.46
C VAL A 31 -0.34 13.79 -7.04
N HIS A 32 -0.02 15.07 -7.29
CA HIS A 32 -1.01 16.03 -7.76
C HIS A 32 -1.19 15.99 -9.28
N ILE A 33 -2.44 15.86 -9.70
CA ILE A 33 -2.85 15.77 -11.11
C ILE A 33 -2.40 16.96 -11.97
N PRO A 34 -2.38 18.22 -11.49
CA PRO A 34 -1.85 19.34 -12.28
C PRO A 34 -0.44 19.11 -12.82
N PHE A 35 0.48 18.55 -12.03
CA PHE A 35 1.84 18.24 -12.50
C PHE A 35 1.85 17.15 -13.58
N LYS A 36 0.95 16.16 -13.48
CA LYS A 36 0.80 15.12 -14.50
C LYS A 36 0.31 15.69 -15.84
N ILE A 37 -0.64 16.63 -15.80
CA ILE A 37 -1.13 17.34 -16.99
C ILE A 37 0.00 18.16 -17.61
N VAL A 38 0.74 18.94 -16.81
CA VAL A 38 1.90 19.71 -17.28
C VAL A 38 2.96 18.80 -17.89
N ALA A 39 3.24 17.64 -17.29
CA ALA A 39 4.18 16.65 -17.82
C ALA A 39 3.75 16.14 -19.21
N LEU A 40 2.48 15.79 -19.37
CA LEU A 40 1.95 15.34 -20.66
C LEU A 40 1.99 16.47 -21.69
N LEU A 41 1.53 17.67 -21.36
CA LEU A 41 1.59 18.81 -22.27
C LEU A 41 3.03 19.08 -22.72
N PHE A 42 3.98 19.13 -21.80
CA PHE A 42 5.40 19.31 -22.09
C PHE A 42 5.91 18.26 -23.10
N VAL A 43 5.61 16.98 -22.89
CA VAL A 43 6.08 15.91 -23.77
C VAL A 43 5.40 15.93 -25.12
N TYR A 44 4.08 16.14 -25.19
CA TYR A 44 3.36 16.18 -26.47
C TYR A 44 3.70 17.41 -27.31
N ILE A 45 4.00 18.55 -26.67
CA ILE A 45 4.55 19.73 -27.37
C ILE A 45 5.96 19.42 -27.89
N SER A 46 6.79 18.77 -27.06
CA SER A 46 8.18 18.46 -27.42
C SER A 46 8.32 17.34 -28.46
N ARG A 47 7.35 16.43 -28.55
CA ARG A 47 7.35 15.26 -29.43
C ARG A 47 5.92 14.84 -29.77
N PHE A 48 5.28 15.63 -30.62
CA PHE A 48 3.92 15.37 -31.06
C PHE A 48 3.84 14.06 -31.86
N ASN A 49 3.13 13.06 -31.33
CA ASN A 49 2.84 11.82 -32.04
C ASN A 49 1.62 11.14 -31.39
N PHE A 50 0.55 10.92 -32.17
CA PHE A 50 -0.67 10.21 -31.75
C PHE A 50 -0.86 8.84 -32.43
N GLN A 51 0.22 8.27 -32.98
CA GLN A 51 0.20 6.93 -33.56
C GLN A 51 0.36 5.87 -32.46
N PHE A 52 -0.74 5.58 -31.77
CA PHE A 52 -0.77 4.61 -30.66
C PHE A 52 -0.36 3.19 -31.10
N GLY A 53 -0.70 2.79 -32.32
CA GLY A 53 -0.32 1.49 -32.87
C GLY A 53 -1.05 0.30 -32.22
N PHE A 54 -2.30 0.50 -31.81
CA PHE A 54 -3.15 -0.57 -31.31
C PHE A 54 -3.49 -1.57 -32.41
N LYS A 55 -3.21 -2.85 -32.16
CA LYS A 55 -3.53 -3.97 -33.05
C LYS A 55 -3.88 -5.19 -32.19
N LEU A 56 -4.86 -6.00 -32.60
CA LEU A 56 -5.22 -7.23 -31.87
C LEU A 56 -4.03 -8.18 -31.72
N ARG A 57 -3.23 -8.30 -32.79
CA ARG A 57 -1.98 -9.05 -32.79
C ARG A 57 -0.79 -8.10 -32.85
N ASN A 58 0.21 -8.34 -32.00
CA ASN A 58 1.44 -7.53 -31.93
C ASN A 58 1.17 -6.03 -31.69
N SER A 59 0.20 -5.72 -30.82
CA SER A 59 0.00 -4.34 -30.36
C SER A 59 1.30 -3.73 -29.84
N ARG A 60 1.51 -2.44 -30.12
CA ARG A 60 2.63 -1.67 -29.57
C ARG A 60 2.46 -1.39 -28.07
N LEU A 61 1.21 -1.20 -27.66
CA LEU A 61 0.78 -0.89 -26.30
C LEU A 61 -0.18 -1.98 -25.76
N PRO A 62 -0.25 -2.20 -24.44
CA PRO A 62 -1.28 -3.04 -23.82
C PRO A 62 -2.69 -2.63 -24.28
N LEU A 63 -3.47 -3.57 -24.83
CA LEU A 63 -4.83 -3.29 -25.32
C LEU A 63 -5.80 -2.94 -24.17
N PHE A 64 -5.45 -3.29 -22.94
CA PHE A 64 -6.21 -2.97 -21.73
C PHE A 64 -6.60 -1.48 -21.65
N TYR A 65 -5.65 -0.57 -21.93
CA TYR A 65 -5.91 0.87 -21.89
C TYR A 65 -6.94 1.34 -22.92
N LEU A 66 -7.10 0.62 -24.04
CA LEU A 66 -8.13 0.93 -25.02
C LEU A 66 -9.47 0.31 -24.63
N LEU A 67 -9.45 -0.93 -24.13
CA LEU A 67 -10.65 -1.71 -23.80
C LEU A 67 -11.38 -1.21 -22.55
N VAL A 68 -10.69 -0.54 -21.63
CA VAL A 68 -11.30 -0.04 -20.40
C VAL A 68 -12.41 1.00 -20.66
N PHE A 69 -12.29 1.80 -21.73
CA PHE A 69 -13.30 2.80 -22.11
C PHE A 69 -14.64 2.19 -22.51
N PRO A 70 -14.74 1.30 -23.52
CA PRO A 70 -16.01 0.67 -23.86
C PRO A 70 -16.56 -0.19 -22.73
N ILE A 71 -15.70 -0.85 -21.93
CA ILE A 71 -16.16 -1.60 -20.76
C ILE A 71 -16.83 -0.66 -19.74
N ALA A 72 -16.22 0.49 -19.44
CA ALA A 72 -16.81 1.48 -18.54
C ALA A 72 -18.16 2.02 -19.05
N ILE A 73 -18.27 2.28 -20.36
CA ILE A 73 -19.51 2.74 -21.00
C ILE A 73 -20.59 1.67 -20.89
N ILE A 74 -20.27 0.41 -21.22
CA ILE A 74 -21.20 -0.73 -21.11
C ILE A 74 -21.67 -0.87 -19.67
N ALA A 75 -20.76 -0.83 -18.70
CA ALA A 75 -21.08 -0.89 -17.28
C ALA A 75 -22.05 0.23 -16.88
N ALA A 76 -21.79 1.48 -17.30
CA ALA A 76 -22.65 2.61 -16.98
C ALA A 76 -24.05 2.50 -17.60
N ILE A 77 -24.16 1.99 -18.83
CA ILE A 77 -25.44 1.77 -19.53
C ILE A 77 -26.23 0.63 -18.89
N VAL A 78 -25.60 -0.52 -18.65
CA VAL A 78 -26.25 -1.71 -18.06
C VAL A 78 -26.84 -1.40 -16.68
N ASN A 79 -26.12 -0.61 -15.87
CA ASN A 79 -26.57 -0.22 -14.55
C ASN A 79 -27.49 1.02 -14.55
N LYS A 80 -27.78 1.61 -15.71
CA LYS A 80 -28.58 2.84 -15.85
C LYS A 80 -28.04 4.00 -15.01
N ASN A 81 -26.71 4.07 -14.80
CA ASN A 81 -26.11 5.05 -13.91
C ASN A 81 -26.29 6.49 -14.40
N PHE A 82 -26.43 6.69 -15.72
CA PHE A 82 -26.66 8.01 -16.31
C PHE A 82 -28.02 8.65 -15.97
N ILE A 83 -28.94 7.91 -15.34
CA ILE A 83 -30.18 8.50 -14.79
C ILE A 83 -29.85 9.48 -13.67
N ASN A 84 -28.79 9.23 -12.89
CA ASN A 84 -28.32 10.15 -11.86
C ASN A 84 -27.33 11.15 -12.46
N LEU A 85 -27.72 12.42 -12.57
CA LEU A 85 -26.87 13.47 -13.14
C LEU A 85 -25.58 13.72 -12.33
N TYR A 86 -25.57 13.45 -11.02
CA TYR A 86 -24.38 13.56 -10.17
C TYR A 86 -23.33 12.50 -10.48
N TYR A 87 -23.69 11.42 -11.16
CA TYR A 87 -22.74 10.41 -11.62
C TYR A 87 -21.93 10.86 -12.86
N ILE A 88 -22.44 11.80 -13.66
CA ILE A 88 -21.77 12.24 -14.90
C ILE A 88 -20.36 12.81 -14.63
N PRO A 89 -20.16 13.70 -13.64
CA PRO A 89 -18.82 14.18 -13.28
C PRO A 89 -17.88 13.06 -12.80
N VAL A 90 -18.40 12.11 -12.01
CA VAL A 90 -17.65 10.94 -11.51
C VAL A 90 -17.15 10.08 -12.67
N PHE A 91 -18.06 9.73 -13.58
CA PHE A 91 -17.75 8.96 -14.78
C PHE A 91 -16.76 9.68 -15.70
N GLY A 92 -17.00 10.96 -15.98
CA GLY A 92 -16.12 11.79 -16.81
C GLY A 92 -14.71 11.87 -16.23
N TRP A 93 -14.59 12.03 -14.91
CA TRP A 93 -13.30 12.04 -14.23
C TRP A 93 -12.55 10.72 -14.35
N ALA A 94 -13.24 9.59 -14.21
CA ALA A 94 -12.63 8.28 -14.40
C ALA A 94 -12.10 8.08 -15.82
N LEU A 95 -12.86 8.50 -16.85
CA LEU A 95 -12.39 8.46 -18.24
C LEU A 95 -11.17 9.35 -18.47
N ILE A 96 -11.11 10.53 -17.83
CA ILE A 96 -9.93 11.41 -17.88
C ILE A 96 -8.73 10.70 -17.26
N CYS A 97 -8.86 10.07 -16.09
CA CYS A 97 -7.76 9.31 -15.47
C CYS A 97 -7.23 8.20 -16.39
N TRP A 98 -8.12 7.42 -17.02
CA TRP A 98 -7.71 6.41 -18.00
C TRP A 98 -7.06 7.01 -19.25
N ALA A 99 -7.55 8.15 -19.73
CA ALA A 99 -6.95 8.85 -20.85
C ALA A 99 -5.53 9.35 -20.51
N LEU A 100 -5.33 9.90 -19.31
CA LEU A 100 -4.00 10.29 -18.82
C LEU A 100 -3.07 9.08 -18.76
N ALA A 101 -3.53 7.93 -18.25
CA ALA A 101 -2.75 6.70 -18.23
C ALA A 101 -2.34 6.23 -19.63
N LEU A 102 -3.30 6.21 -20.56
CA LEU A 102 -3.09 5.85 -21.97
C LEU A 102 -2.10 6.79 -22.67
N LEU A 103 -2.24 8.10 -22.45
CA LEU A 103 -1.34 9.09 -23.03
C LEU A 103 0.08 8.96 -22.46
N ALA A 104 0.20 8.66 -21.16
CA ALA A 104 1.47 8.48 -20.49
C ALA A 104 2.22 7.24 -21.00
N ILE A 105 1.57 6.07 -21.03
CA ILE A 105 2.21 4.85 -21.53
C ILE A 105 2.64 4.98 -22.99
N HIS A 106 1.85 5.66 -23.83
CA HIS A 106 2.22 5.92 -25.22
C HIS A 106 3.51 6.73 -25.31
N GLN A 107 3.65 7.77 -24.49
CA GLN A 107 4.86 8.58 -24.45
C GLN A 107 6.06 7.84 -23.89
N VAL A 108 5.89 7.07 -22.82
CA VAL A 108 6.93 6.17 -22.30
C VAL A 108 7.43 5.23 -23.39
N LYS A 109 6.51 4.59 -24.13
CA LYS A 109 6.88 3.68 -25.22
C LYS A 109 7.61 4.41 -26.34
N LEU A 110 7.20 5.63 -26.71
CA LEU A 110 7.91 6.45 -27.69
C LEU A 110 9.33 6.81 -27.23
N MET A 111 9.51 7.18 -25.96
CA MET A 111 10.82 7.47 -25.38
C MET A 111 11.72 6.23 -25.42
N VAL A 112 11.20 5.07 -25.02
CA VAL A 112 11.96 3.81 -25.09
C VAL A 112 12.31 3.45 -26.52
N ASP A 113 11.39 3.60 -27.47
CA ASP A 113 11.66 3.28 -28.88
C ASP A 113 12.71 4.24 -29.49
N GLY A 114 12.62 5.53 -29.18
CA GLY A 114 13.44 6.58 -29.79
C GLY A 114 14.83 6.79 -29.18
N SER A 115 15.05 6.40 -27.92
CA SER A 115 16.30 6.69 -27.20
C SER A 115 17.15 5.43 -27.02
N ASP A 116 18.48 5.58 -27.07
CA ASP A 116 19.40 4.45 -26.86
C ASP A 116 19.29 3.89 -25.43
N THR A 117 19.51 2.58 -25.29
CA THR A 117 19.39 1.88 -24.00
C THR A 117 20.36 2.45 -22.95
N GLU A 118 21.55 2.86 -23.38
CA GLU A 118 22.56 3.49 -22.51
C GLU A 118 22.12 4.87 -22.01
N THR A 119 21.51 5.69 -22.89
CA THR A 119 20.97 7.01 -22.51
C THR A 119 19.83 6.86 -21.51
N ILE A 120 18.94 5.88 -21.71
CA ILE A 120 17.86 5.57 -20.77
C ILE A 120 18.44 5.08 -19.42
N TYR A 121 19.46 4.21 -19.44
CA TYR A 121 20.16 3.74 -18.24
C TYR A 121 20.72 4.89 -17.40
N ARG A 122 21.45 5.83 -18.03
CA ARG A 122 21.96 7.04 -17.35
C ARG A 122 20.85 7.92 -16.81
N THR A 123 19.75 8.04 -17.54
CA THR A 123 18.58 8.78 -17.07
C THR A 123 17.95 8.15 -15.84
N LEU A 124 17.84 6.81 -15.80
CA LEU A 124 17.34 6.08 -14.63
C LEU A 124 18.29 6.21 -13.44
N ILE A 125 19.62 6.22 -13.64
CA ILE A 125 20.58 6.52 -12.57
C ILE A 125 20.28 7.90 -11.95
N ILE A 126 20.19 8.94 -12.79
CA ILE A 126 19.91 10.30 -12.31
C ILE A 126 18.57 10.34 -11.57
N PHE A 127 17.53 9.73 -12.14
CA PHE A 127 16.22 9.63 -11.53
C PHE A 127 16.26 9.03 -10.11
N PHE A 128 16.94 7.89 -9.93
CA PHE A 128 17.05 7.24 -8.62
C PHE A 128 17.92 8.02 -7.64
N ILE A 129 18.96 8.72 -8.10
CA ILE A 129 19.76 9.63 -7.26
C ILE A 129 18.87 10.78 -6.77
N ILE A 130 18.09 11.41 -7.64
CA ILE A 130 17.16 12.48 -7.25
C ILE A 130 16.16 11.94 -6.22
N ASN A 131 15.58 10.75 -6.44
CA ASN A 131 14.69 10.14 -5.46
C ASN A 131 15.35 9.89 -4.09
N ALA A 132 16.59 9.40 -4.07
CA ALA A 132 17.35 9.20 -2.84
C ALA A 132 17.62 10.53 -2.12
N VAL A 133 17.98 11.59 -2.86
CA VAL A 133 18.22 12.93 -2.29
C VAL A 133 16.94 13.50 -1.67
N PHE A 134 15.79 13.41 -2.36
CA PHE A 134 14.50 13.85 -1.80
C PHE A 134 14.13 13.06 -0.55
N SER A 135 14.30 11.73 -0.58
CA SER A 135 14.02 10.88 0.59
C SER A 135 14.93 11.21 1.78
N ALA A 136 16.22 11.48 1.53
CA ALA A 136 17.16 11.92 2.56
C ALA A 136 16.80 13.32 3.10
N ALA A 137 16.34 14.22 2.24
CA ALA A 137 15.86 15.55 2.65
C ALA A 137 14.59 15.45 3.51
N ASN A 138 13.64 14.57 3.17
CA ASN A 138 12.47 14.29 4.01
C ASN A 138 12.91 13.84 5.41
N LEU A 139 13.83 12.86 5.49
CA LEU A 139 14.33 12.36 6.77
C LEU A 139 15.12 13.42 7.55
N GLY A 140 15.97 14.20 6.87
CA GLY A 140 16.74 15.29 7.47
C GLY A 140 15.84 16.38 8.04
N HIS A 141 14.72 16.69 7.38
CA HIS A 141 13.70 17.59 7.90
C HIS A 141 13.04 17.03 9.18
N ILE A 142 12.75 15.73 9.23
CA ILE A 142 12.22 15.07 10.43
C ILE A 142 13.25 15.09 11.58
N MET A 143 14.52 14.78 11.30
CA MET A 143 15.62 14.89 12.27
C MET A 143 15.75 16.31 12.81
N TRP A 144 15.59 17.33 11.96
CA TRP A 144 15.61 18.73 12.35
C TRP A 144 14.45 19.10 13.28
N ILE A 145 13.24 18.61 13.01
CA ILE A 145 12.03 18.87 13.83
C ILE A 145 12.13 18.15 15.16
N THR A 146 12.48 16.86 15.14
CA THR A 146 12.55 16.00 16.33
C THR A 146 13.78 16.26 17.20
N LYS A 147 14.80 16.94 16.66
CA LYS A 147 16.13 17.10 17.28
C LYS A 147 16.78 15.76 17.65
N SER A 148 16.41 14.69 16.94
CA SER A 148 16.96 13.34 17.10
C SER A 148 17.69 12.91 15.83
N ILE A 149 18.86 12.28 15.99
CA ILE A 149 19.59 11.65 14.86
C ILE A 149 18.82 10.42 14.36
N ASN A 150 18.21 9.66 15.26
CA ASN A 150 17.38 8.52 14.89
C ASN A 150 15.91 8.82 15.20
N PRO A 151 15.15 9.37 14.25
CA PRO A 151 13.74 9.67 14.47
C PRO A 151 12.90 8.40 14.66
N TYR A 152 13.29 7.23 14.12
CA TYR A 152 12.56 5.97 14.31
C TYR A 152 12.52 5.48 15.76
N ALA A 153 13.44 5.95 16.61
CA ALA A 153 13.46 5.67 18.05
C ALA A 153 12.86 6.83 18.88
N TYR A 154 12.41 7.90 18.24
CA TYR A 154 11.89 9.09 18.92
C TYR A 154 10.43 8.89 19.34
N MET A 155 10.19 8.90 20.66
CA MET A 155 8.86 8.69 21.25
C MET A 155 8.09 9.98 21.55
N GLY A 156 8.70 11.16 21.32
CA GLY A 156 8.02 12.45 21.52
C GLY A 156 6.97 12.74 20.44
N MET A 157 6.30 13.90 20.55
CA MET A 157 5.25 14.33 19.60
C MET A 157 4.15 13.26 19.40
N HIS A 158 3.69 12.68 20.51
CA HIS A 158 2.67 11.63 20.51
C HIS A 158 3.03 10.45 19.57
N GLN A 159 4.32 10.12 19.51
CA GLN A 159 4.89 9.06 18.68
C GLN A 159 4.65 9.21 17.17
N ARG A 160 4.37 10.43 16.67
CA ARG A 160 4.21 10.69 15.23
C ARG A 160 5.35 10.10 14.38
N TYR A 161 6.58 10.28 14.85
CA TYR A 161 7.80 9.89 14.14
C TYR A 161 8.41 8.58 14.64
N PHE A 162 7.75 7.78 15.46
CA PHE A 162 8.34 6.54 15.98
C PHE A 162 8.41 5.44 14.89
N ILE A 163 7.62 4.38 15.03
CA ILE A 163 7.45 3.34 14.00
C ILE A 163 6.98 3.94 12.66
N ASN A 164 6.30 5.09 12.70
CA ASN A 164 5.70 5.76 11.56
C ASN A 164 6.62 6.79 10.87
N THR A 165 7.89 7.01 11.30
CA THR A 165 8.79 7.94 10.55
C THR A 165 8.85 7.60 9.07
N GLY A 166 8.84 6.31 8.74
CA GLY A 166 8.92 5.84 7.35
C GLY A 166 7.76 6.36 6.48
N ASP A 167 6.59 6.61 7.08
CA ASP A 167 5.40 7.10 6.38
C ASP A 167 5.58 8.51 5.81
N ASP A 168 6.45 9.32 6.42
CA ASP A 168 6.79 10.67 5.99
C ASP A 168 7.96 10.71 4.96
N VAL A 169 8.55 9.56 4.59
CA VAL A 169 9.64 9.48 3.59
C VAL A 169 9.08 9.25 2.18
N MET A 170 8.55 10.34 1.60
CA MET A 170 7.73 10.31 0.37
C MET A 170 8.53 10.30 -0.95
N GLY A 171 9.81 10.68 -0.91
CA GLY A 171 10.66 10.77 -2.10
C GLY A 171 10.15 11.77 -3.13
N ILE A 172 10.46 11.56 -4.42
CA ILE A 172 10.04 12.48 -5.50
C ILE A 172 8.54 12.43 -5.82
N SER A 173 7.83 11.42 -5.31
CA SER A 173 6.40 11.26 -5.61
C SER A 173 5.53 12.22 -4.83
N PHE A 174 6.00 12.67 -3.66
CA PHE A 174 5.20 13.44 -2.68
C PHE A 174 3.86 12.76 -2.33
N ASP A 175 3.75 11.44 -2.55
CA ASP A 175 2.60 10.61 -2.19
C ASP A 175 2.94 9.85 -0.89
N ILE A 176 2.23 8.76 -0.61
CA ILE A 176 2.53 7.84 0.48
C ILE A 176 3.92 7.19 0.37
N SER A 177 4.54 6.89 1.51
CA SER A 177 5.82 6.17 1.63
C SER A 177 5.87 4.87 0.83
N SER A 178 4.73 4.17 0.71
CA SER A 178 4.59 2.95 -0.06
C SER A 178 4.88 3.15 -1.55
N THR A 179 4.51 4.30 -2.12
CA THR A 179 4.84 4.66 -3.51
C THR A 179 6.35 4.76 -3.69
N ASN A 180 7.04 5.46 -2.77
CA ASN A 180 8.50 5.57 -2.78
C ASN A 180 9.20 4.22 -2.58
N ALA A 181 8.68 3.40 -1.66
CA ALA A 181 9.17 2.04 -1.41
C ALA A 181 9.12 1.18 -2.68
N VAL A 182 8.01 1.21 -3.43
CA VAL A 182 7.89 0.44 -4.68
C VAL A 182 8.88 0.94 -5.73
N LEU A 183 9.04 2.25 -5.89
CA LEU A 183 10.03 2.82 -6.82
C LEU A 183 11.45 2.35 -6.45
N CYS A 184 11.83 2.44 -5.17
CA CYS A 184 13.13 1.98 -4.70
C CYS A 184 13.33 0.47 -4.93
N ALA A 185 12.31 -0.34 -4.68
CA ALA A 185 12.35 -1.78 -4.97
C ALA A 185 12.58 -2.07 -6.45
N PHE A 186 11.94 -1.32 -7.36
CA PHE A 186 12.22 -1.43 -8.80
C PHE A 186 13.68 -1.09 -9.11
N GLY A 187 14.21 -0.02 -8.51
CA GLY A 187 15.61 0.37 -8.63
C GLY A 187 16.56 -0.74 -8.17
N VAL A 188 16.28 -1.37 -7.01
CA VAL A 188 17.10 -2.50 -6.51
C VAL A 188 17.11 -3.66 -7.50
N PHE A 189 15.94 -4.11 -7.97
CA PHE A 189 15.90 -5.20 -8.96
C PHE A 189 16.64 -4.83 -10.24
N TYR A 190 16.46 -3.62 -10.75
CA TYR A 190 17.14 -3.15 -11.95
C TYR A 190 18.66 -3.18 -11.81
N PHE A 191 19.20 -2.58 -10.76
CA PHE A 191 20.64 -2.45 -10.58
C PHE A 191 21.34 -3.76 -10.19
N ILE A 192 20.63 -4.72 -9.57
CA ILE A 192 21.11 -6.10 -9.44
C ILE A 192 21.39 -6.70 -10.81
N TYR A 193 20.46 -6.60 -11.76
CA TYR A 193 20.65 -7.18 -13.09
C TYR A 193 21.66 -6.39 -13.95
N LYS A 194 21.77 -5.08 -13.73
CA LYS A 194 22.81 -4.24 -14.35
C LYS A 194 24.18 -4.37 -13.68
N ARG A 195 24.30 -5.15 -12.60
CA ARG A 195 25.54 -5.35 -11.83
C ARG A 195 26.15 -4.04 -11.32
N ASN A 196 25.30 -3.03 -11.05
CA ASN A 196 25.73 -1.76 -10.49
C ASN A 196 25.49 -1.78 -8.97
N LEU A 197 26.51 -2.20 -8.22
CA LEU A 197 26.46 -2.33 -6.77
C LEU A 197 26.18 -1.00 -6.07
N ALA A 198 26.83 0.09 -6.49
CA ALA A 198 26.66 1.39 -5.86
C ALA A 198 25.21 1.87 -5.94
N MET A 199 24.60 1.83 -7.13
CA MET A 199 23.21 2.26 -7.30
C MET A 199 22.22 1.31 -6.65
N MET A 200 22.51 0.00 -6.62
CA MET A 200 21.70 -0.94 -5.84
C MET A 200 21.71 -0.57 -4.35
N ILE A 201 22.88 -0.24 -3.77
CA ILE A 201 22.99 0.18 -2.36
C ILE A 201 22.22 1.48 -2.13
N VAL A 202 22.29 2.46 -3.03
CA VAL A 202 21.52 3.72 -2.93
C VAL A 202 20.01 3.44 -2.90
N CYS A 203 19.51 2.64 -3.84
CA CYS A 203 18.09 2.28 -3.88
C CYS A 203 17.67 1.45 -2.66
N MET A 204 18.51 0.52 -2.21
CA MET A 204 18.22 -0.32 -1.04
C MET A 204 18.23 0.49 0.25
N SER A 205 19.19 1.39 0.41
CA SER A 205 19.25 2.30 1.56
C SER A 205 18.01 3.19 1.60
N THR A 206 17.59 3.73 0.44
CA THR A 206 16.37 4.53 0.36
C THR A 206 15.11 3.71 0.66
N LEU A 207 15.04 2.47 0.14
CA LEU A 207 13.94 1.55 0.41
C LEU A 207 13.77 1.32 1.92
N VAL A 208 14.85 1.01 2.63
CA VAL A 208 14.76 0.71 4.07
C VAL A 208 14.39 1.92 4.92
N LEU A 209 14.57 3.16 4.45
CA LEU A 209 14.11 4.36 5.16
C LEU A 209 12.59 4.50 5.13
N THR A 210 11.91 3.94 4.13
CA THR A 210 10.45 4.04 4.03
C THR A 210 9.72 3.11 5.01
N TYR A 211 10.37 2.04 5.49
CA TYR A 211 9.82 1.01 6.40
C TYR A 211 8.38 0.52 6.08
N SER A 212 8.00 0.53 4.79
CA SER A 212 6.70 0.02 4.37
C SER A 212 6.65 -1.51 4.45
N ASN A 213 6.28 -2.04 5.63
CA ASN A 213 6.31 -3.47 5.98
C ASN A 213 5.74 -4.40 4.90
N LEU A 214 4.60 -4.05 4.32
CA LEU A 214 3.94 -4.87 3.30
C LEU A 214 4.73 -4.94 1.98
N ILE A 215 5.30 -3.80 1.57
CA ILE A 215 6.20 -3.72 0.41
C ILE A 215 7.50 -4.47 0.70
N SER A 216 8.04 -4.38 1.93
CA SER A 216 9.23 -5.13 2.33
C SER A 216 9.00 -6.64 2.28
N ILE A 217 7.85 -7.15 2.75
CA ILE A 217 7.51 -8.58 2.65
C ILE A 217 7.48 -9.01 1.17
N LEU A 218 6.76 -8.28 0.33
CA LEU A 218 6.65 -8.61 -1.10
C LEU A 218 8.01 -8.56 -1.81
N PHE A 219 8.83 -7.57 -1.46
CA PHE A 219 10.19 -7.41 -1.95
C PHE A 219 11.09 -8.59 -1.53
N LEU A 220 11.05 -9.00 -0.26
CA LEU A 220 11.83 -10.13 0.25
C LEU A 220 11.40 -11.47 -0.39
N LEU A 221 10.09 -11.69 -0.58
CA LEU A 221 9.58 -12.87 -1.28
C LEU A 221 10.06 -12.90 -2.73
N THR A 222 10.04 -11.75 -3.41
CA THR A 222 10.53 -11.62 -4.79
C THR A 222 12.05 -11.83 -4.86
N LEU A 223 12.81 -11.28 -3.92
CA LEU A 223 14.26 -11.52 -3.80
C LEU A 223 14.58 -13.00 -3.59
N ALA A 224 13.87 -13.67 -2.68
CA ALA A 224 14.05 -15.10 -2.42
C ALA A 224 13.78 -15.92 -3.68
N PHE A 225 12.70 -15.61 -4.41
CA PHE A 225 12.38 -16.27 -5.67
C PHE A 225 13.51 -16.12 -6.72
N ILE A 226 13.99 -14.89 -6.97
CA ILE A 226 15.05 -14.69 -7.98
C ILE A 226 16.40 -15.25 -7.52
N PHE A 227 16.68 -15.26 -6.22
CA PHE A 227 17.88 -15.86 -5.63
C PHE A 227 17.95 -17.37 -5.93
N ILE A 228 16.81 -18.06 -5.84
CA ILE A 228 16.74 -19.49 -6.11
C ILE A 228 16.83 -19.77 -7.62
N PHE A 229 16.03 -19.08 -8.45
CA PHE A 229 15.75 -19.55 -9.81
C PHE A 229 16.42 -18.79 -10.97
N LYS A 230 16.82 -17.52 -10.80
CA LYS A 230 17.08 -16.63 -11.95
C LYS A 230 18.36 -15.81 -11.90
N THR A 231 19.19 -15.97 -10.87
CA THR A 231 20.33 -15.10 -10.62
C THR A 231 21.68 -15.79 -10.73
N THR A 232 22.68 -15.07 -11.23
CA THR A 232 24.09 -15.51 -11.29
C THR A 232 24.79 -15.36 -9.94
N ARG A 233 25.99 -15.95 -9.77
CA ARG A 233 26.78 -15.82 -8.52
C ARG A 233 26.99 -14.37 -8.07
N ASN A 234 27.27 -13.46 -9.02
CA ASN A 234 27.47 -12.04 -8.70
C ASN A 234 26.17 -11.39 -8.24
N GLN A 235 25.05 -11.68 -8.92
CA GLN A 235 23.74 -11.17 -8.53
C GLN A 235 23.30 -11.72 -7.16
N LYS A 236 23.56 -13.00 -6.88
CA LYS A 236 23.32 -13.60 -5.56
C LYS A 236 24.12 -12.87 -4.47
N SER A 237 25.36 -12.51 -4.74
CA SER A 237 26.18 -11.73 -3.81
C SER A 237 25.59 -10.34 -3.56
N MET A 238 25.11 -9.66 -4.61
CA MET A 238 24.40 -8.38 -4.47
C MET A 238 23.10 -8.52 -3.66
N ILE A 239 22.34 -9.61 -3.85
CA ILE A 239 21.14 -9.89 -3.06
C ILE A 239 21.49 -10.08 -1.58
N VAL A 240 22.56 -10.81 -1.27
CA VAL A 240 23.04 -10.96 0.11
C VAL A 240 23.38 -9.61 0.72
N VAL A 241 24.08 -8.73 -0.02
CA VAL A 241 24.35 -7.35 0.44
C VAL A 241 23.06 -6.58 0.71
N ALA A 242 22.06 -6.67 -0.19
CA ALA A 242 20.77 -6.02 0.02
C ALA A 242 20.05 -6.54 1.29
N LEU A 243 20.07 -7.86 1.51
CA LEU A 243 19.52 -8.49 2.71
C LEU A 243 20.26 -8.05 3.98
N MET A 244 21.59 -7.93 3.93
CA MET A 244 22.38 -7.42 5.06
C MET A 244 22.01 -5.97 5.41
N ILE A 245 21.84 -5.10 4.40
CA ILE A 245 21.37 -3.72 4.62
C ILE A 245 19.99 -3.74 5.30
N TYR A 246 19.07 -4.58 4.83
CA TYR A 246 17.75 -4.73 5.45
C TYR A 246 17.81 -5.18 6.90
N ILE A 247 18.60 -6.24 7.19
CA ILE A 247 18.75 -6.80 8.54
C ILE A 247 19.38 -5.77 9.48
N VAL A 248 20.45 -5.09 9.06
CA VAL A 248 21.09 -4.04 9.86
C VAL A 248 20.11 -2.90 10.12
N SER A 249 19.36 -2.47 9.12
CA SER A 249 18.35 -1.42 9.25
C SER A 249 17.27 -1.80 10.27
N MET A 250 16.74 -3.03 10.19
CA MET A 250 15.76 -3.53 11.17
C MET A 250 16.37 -3.68 12.57
N ALA A 251 17.61 -4.14 12.70
CA ALA A 251 18.23 -4.38 14.01
C ALA A 251 18.72 -3.11 14.71
N LYS A 252 19.16 -2.09 13.96
CA LYS A 252 19.86 -0.92 14.50
C LYS A 252 19.12 0.40 14.33
N ILE A 253 18.39 0.59 13.24
CA ILE A 253 17.72 1.86 12.95
C ILE A 253 16.29 1.82 13.49
N SER A 254 15.53 0.75 13.22
CA SER A 254 14.14 0.62 13.65
C SER A 254 13.80 -0.78 14.22
N PRO A 255 14.41 -1.20 15.35
CA PRO A 255 14.11 -2.50 15.99
C PRO A 255 12.63 -2.71 16.33
N GLN A 256 11.88 -1.62 16.50
CA GLN A 256 10.45 -1.62 16.80
C GLN A 256 9.61 -2.14 15.64
N ASN A 257 9.98 -1.82 14.39
CA ASN A 257 9.32 -2.37 13.19
C ASN A 257 9.48 -3.89 13.11
N GLY A 258 10.63 -4.42 13.55
CA GLY A 258 10.85 -5.87 13.65
C GLY A 258 9.91 -6.54 14.66
N LYS A 259 9.67 -5.91 15.82
CA LYS A 259 8.70 -6.42 16.81
C LYS A 259 7.27 -6.41 16.27
N TYR A 260 6.85 -5.29 15.66
CA TYR A 260 5.54 -5.17 15.04
C TYR A 260 5.29 -6.27 14.00
N LEU A 261 6.27 -6.54 13.12
CA LEU A 261 6.16 -7.60 12.11
C LEU A 261 5.96 -8.99 12.74
N ASN A 262 6.68 -9.28 13.82
CA ASN A 262 6.55 -10.53 14.57
C ASN A 262 5.16 -10.67 15.21
N GLU A 263 4.65 -9.59 15.81
CA GLU A 263 3.31 -9.57 16.42
C GLU A 263 2.20 -9.76 15.39
N VAL A 264 2.29 -9.08 14.24
CA VAL A 264 1.32 -9.22 13.14
C VAL A 264 1.33 -10.66 12.61
N THR A 265 2.51 -11.25 12.45
CA THR A 265 2.66 -12.63 11.95
C THR A 265 2.14 -13.64 12.98
N ALA A 266 2.46 -13.44 14.27
CA ALA A 266 1.95 -14.27 15.35
C ALA A 266 0.43 -14.19 15.47
N SER A 267 -0.14 -12.99 15.31
CA SER A 267 -1.59 -12.78 15.36
C SER A 267 -2.29 -13.49 14.21
N ALA A 268 -1.78 -13.35 12.97
CA ALA A 268 -2.31 -14.05 11.80
C ALA A 268 -2.26 -15.58 11.94
N LEU A 269 -1.29 -16.13 12.68
CA LEU A 269 -1.20 -17.56 12.98
C LEU A 269 -2.14 -17.99 14.12
N ARG A 270 -2.38 -17.12 15.12
CA ARG A 270 -3.24 -17.39 16.29
C ARG A 270 -4.73 -17.32 15.99
N GLU A 271 -5.15 -16.38 15.14
CA GLU A 271 -6.56 -16.08 14.82
C GLU A 271 -7.30 -17.27 14.16
N ASN A 272 -6.57 -18.30 13.71
CA ASN A 272 -7.12 -19.57 13.26
C ASN A 272 -7.52 -20.55 14.40
N ARG A 273 -7.42 -20.14 15.68
CA ARG A 273 -7.93 -20.94 16.81
C ARG A 273 -9.27 -20.37 17.27
N PRO A 274 -10.39 -21.11 17.08
CA PRO A 274 -11.66 -20.68 17.65
C PRO A 274 -11.55 -20.76 19.17
N GLU A 275 -11.38 -19.62 19.82
CA GLU A 275 -11.62 -19.55 21.26
C GLU A 275 -13.11 -19.81 21.49
N LYS A 276 -13.40 -20.97 22.09
CA LYS A 276 -14.72 -21.32 22.62
C LYS A 276 -15.11 -20.24 23.62
N GLN A 277 -15.91 -19.27 23.20
CA GLN A 277 -16.58 -18.36 24.10
C GLN A 277 -17.62 -19.18 24.87
N THR A 278 -17.28 -19.56 26.10
CA THR A 278 -18.18 -20.23 27.03
C THR A 278 -19.19 -19.20 27.52
N ALA A 279 -20.27 -19.00 26.76
CA ALA A 279 -21.40 -18.19 27.18
C ALA A 279 -21.99 -18.79 28.46
N THR A 280 -21.73 -18.13 29.59
CA THR A 280 -22.32 -18.48 30.87
C THR A 280 -23.72 -17.88 30.87
N MET A 281 -24.73 -18.65 30.44
CA MET A 281 -26.13 -18.26 30.62
C MET A 281 -26.44 -18.25 32.11
N SER A 282 -26.60 -17.06 32.70
CA SER A 282 -27.20 -16.94 34.01
C SER A 282 -28.72 -17.03 33.87
N ASP A 283 -29.29 -18.16 34.27
CA ASP A 283 -30.73 -18.32 34.43
C ASP A 283 -31.24 -17.36 35.52
N ALA A 284 -31.92 -16.29 35.10
CA ALA A 284 -32.68 -15.42 35.96
C ALA A 284 -34.05 -16.07 36.23
N THR A 285 -34.13 -16.88 37.28
CA THR A 285 -35.40 -17.45 37.75
C THR A 285 -36.21 -16.41 38.51
N SER A 286 -37.50 -16.38 38.18
CA SER A 286 -38.55 -15.49 38.67
C SER A 286 -38.69 -15.48 40.21
N ARG A 287 -38.66 -14.27 40.78
CA ARG A 287 -39.03 -13.99 42.17
C ARG A 287 -40.55 -14.03 42.32
N THR A 288 -41.09 -15.07 42.93
CA THR A 288 -42.38 -15.02 43.63
C THR A 288 -42.14 -14.97 45.14
N THR A 289 -42.79 -14.01 45.79
CA THR A 289 -42.75 -13.75 47.23
C THR A 289 -43.52 -14.82 48.00
N ASN A 290 -42.89 -15.96 48.28
CA ASN A 290 -43.40 -16.92 49.25
C ASN A 290 -42.90 -16.55 50.65
N VAL A 291 -43.84 -16.44 51.60
CA VAL A 291 -43.57 -16.25 53.02
C VAL A 291 -42.86 -17.51 53.51
N LEU A 292 -41.52 -17.45 53.57
CA LEU A 292 -40.65 -18.56 53.97
C LEU A 292 -41.07 -19.12 55.33
N SER A 293 -41.25 -20.43 55.41
CA SER A 293 -41.53 -21.15 56.65
C SER A 293 -40.37 -20.99 57.65
N ARG A 294 -40.62 -21.23 58.95
CA ARG A 294 -39.59 -21.06 60.00
C ARG A 294 -38.33 -21.90 59.72
N ASP A 295 -38.48 -23.08 59.14
CA ASP A 295 -37.36 -23.95 58.78
C ASP A 295 -36.64 -23.52 57.51
N GLU A 296 -37.37 -22.95 56.54
CA GLU A 296 -36.75 -22.34 55.35
C GLU A 296 -35.95 -21.10 55.69
N ARG A 297 -36.41 -20.28 56.65
CA ARG A 297 -35.62 -19.16 57.18
C ARG A 297 -34.34 -19.65 57.86
N ARG A 298 -34.41 -20.73 58.62
CA ARG A 298 -33.22 -21.34 59.26
C ARG A 298 -32.24 -21.90 58.22
N ARG A 299 -32.73 -22.60 57.19
CA ARG A 299 -31.90 -23.09 56.08
C ARG A 299 -31.25 -21.94 55.31
N LYS A 300 -32.02 -20.90 54.96
CA LYS A 300 -31.50 -19.73 54.24
C LYS A 300 -30.50 -18.95 55.08
N PHE A 301 -30.71 -18.82 56.39
CA PHE A 301 -29.74 -18.24 57.30
C PHE A 301 -28.45 -19.07 57.37
N ALA A 302 -28.55 -20.39 57.53
CA ALA A 302 -27.39 -21.28 57.55
C ALA A 302 -26.63 -21.26 56.22
N GLN A 303 -27.34 -21.22 55.09
CA GLN A 303 -26.75 -21.13 53.76
C GLN A 303 -26.03 -19.79 53.58
N ASN A 304 -26.67 -18.67 53.89
CA ASN A 304 -26.03 -17.35 53.85
C ASN A 304 -24.81 -17.27 54.80
N TYR A 305 -24.87 -17.92 55.96
CA TYR A 305 -23.75 -17.96 56.90
C TYR A 305 -22.58 -18.80 56.35
N LEU A 306 -22.85 -19.98 55.80
CA LEU A 306 -21.83 -20.82 55.14
C LEU A 306 -21.23 -20.12 53.92
N ASP A 307 -22.05 -19.44 53.13
CA ASP A 307 -21.61 -18.63 51.99
C ASP A 307 -20.74 -17.45 52.45
N SER A 308 -21.06 -16.81 53.58
CA SER A 308 -20.21 -15.76 54.14
C SER A 308 -18.84 -16.28 54.59
N LEU A 309 -18.80 -17.48 55.21
CA LEU A 309 -17.55 -18.12 55.63
C LEU A 309 -16.70 -18.57 54.44
N SER A 310 -17.33 -19.12 53.39
CA SER A 310 -16.63 -19.50 52.16
C SER A 310 -16.06 -18.28 51.45
N THR A 311 -16.79 -17.15 51.46
CA THR A 311 -16.32 -15.88 50.89
C THR A 311 -15.12 -15.32 51.67
N ILE A 312 -15.13 -15.40 53.01
CA ILE A 312 -14.00 -15.00 53.85
C ILE A 312 -12.77 -15.88 53.59
N LYS A 313 -12.97 -17.20 53.49
CA LYS A 313 -11.89 -18.15 53.19
C LYS A 313 -11.29 -17.91 51.80
N ALA A 314 -12.13 -17.71 50.78
CA ALA A 314 -11.70 -17.37 49.43
C ALA A 314 -10.93 -16.03 49.39
N ARG A 315 -11.31 -15.05 50.23
CA ARG A 315 -10.59 -13.78 50.36
C ARG A 315 -9.20 -13.98 50.99
N GLN A 316 -9.08 -14.83 52.01
CA GLN A 316 -7.79 -15.18 52.61
C GLN A 316 -6.89 -15.97 51.64
N GLU A 317 -7.45 -16.91 50.89
CA GLU A 317 -6.71 -17.65 49.85
C GLU A 317 -6.21 -16.71 48.74
N LYS A 318 -7.03 -15.75 48.29
CA LYS A 318 -6.61 -14.71 47.34
C LYS A 318 -5.47 -13.82 47.87
N LEU A 319 -5.50 -13.46 49.15
CA LEU A 319 -4.40 -12.69 49.77
C LEU A 319 -3.10 -13.51 49.80
N ASN A 320 -3.19 -14.80 50.15
CA ASN A 320 -2.03 -15.70 50.13
C ASN A 320 -1.50 -15.93 48.70
N GLU A 321 -2.36 -15.99 47.68
CA GLU A 321 -1.93 -16.05 46.28
C GLU A 321 -1.27 -14.75 45.83
N LEU A 322 -1.78 -13.60 46.26
CA LEU A 322 -1.20 -12.29 45.96
C LEU A 322 0.21 -12.19 46.57
N ASP A 323 0.39 -12.60 47.83
CA ASP A 323 1.70 -12.64 48.50
C ASP A 323 2.67 -13.60 47.80
N LYS A 324 2.21 -14.76 47.34
CA LYS A 324 3.01 -15.67 46.52
C LYS A 324 3.39 -15.05 45.18
N LYS A 325 2.48 -14.34 44.52
CA LYS A 325 2.76 -13.61 43.27
C LYS A 325 3.78 -12.49 43.48
N ILE A 326 3.64 -11.69 44.54
CA ILE A 326 4.56 -10.60 44.88
C ILE A 326 5.96 -11.15 45.18
N LYS A 327 6.06 -12.26 45.93
CA LYS A 327 7.34 -12.94 46.19
C LYS A 327 7.97 -13.61 44.96
N GLY A 328 7.17 -13.88 43.93
CA GLY A 328 7.62 -14.44 42.65
C GLY A 328 7.97 -13.39 41.59
N LEU A 329 7.85 -12.10 41.90
CA LEU A 329 8.21 -11.04 40.94
C LEU A 329 9.73 -10.98 40.78
N PRO A 330 10.24 -10.84 39.55
CA PRO A 330 11.67 -10.71 39.29
C PRO A 330 12.23 -9.52 40.06
N LEU A 331 13.36 -9.74 40.72
CA LEU A 331 14.16 -8.70 41.37
C LEU A 331 15.33 -8.36 40.45
N THR A 332 15.69 -7.09 40.41
CA THR A 332 16.95 -6.63 39.80
C THR A 332 18.15 -7.12 40.63
N ASP A 333 19.36 -7.06 40.06
CA ASP A 333 20.61 -7.43 40.75
C ASP A 333 20.84 -6.67 42.08
N TYR A 334 20.13 -5.55 42.28
CA TYR A 334 20.18 -4.73 43.49
C TYR A 334 19.01 -4.98 44.46
N GLY A 335 18.24 -6.06 44.27
CA GLY A 335 17.12 -6.42 45.15
C GLY A 335 15.89 -5.51 45.04
N ARG A 336 15.81 -4.65 44.02
CA ARG A 336 14.60 -3.85 43.74
C ARG A 336 13.65 -4.63 42.84
N LEU A 337 12.35 -4.46 43.05
CA LEU A 337 11.30 -5.00 42.19
C LEU A 337 11.58 -4.59 40.73
N TYR A 338 11.78 -5.57 39.84
CA TYR A 338 11.89 -5.30 38.41
C TYR A 338 10.49 -4.98 37.89
N ILE A 339 10.21 -3.68 37.76
CA ILE A 339 9.06 -3.20 37.01
C ILE A 339 9.53 -3.25 35.55
N PRO A 340 8.99 -4.15 34.70
CA PRO A 340 9.33 -4.12 33.29
C PRO A 340 9.03 -2.73 32.74
N GLU A 341 9.92 -2.18 31.91
CA GLU A 341 9.66 -0.91 31.23
C GLU A 341 8.26 -1.00 30.59
N PRO A 342 7.40 0.02 30.79
CA PRO A 342 6.07 0.01 30.19
C PRO A 342 6.25 -0.23 28.70
N ASN A 343 5.53 -1.20 28.16
CA ASN A 343 5.61 -1.48 26.74
C ASN A 343 4.96 -0.30 26.01
N THR A 344 5.78 0.67 25.63
CA THR A 344 5.36 1.89 24.92
C THR A 344 4.87 1.60 23.50
N HIS A 345 4.82 0.32 23.09
CA HIS A 345 4.18 -0.16 21.88
C HIS A 345 2.68 -0.45 22.04
N PHE A 346 2.08 -0.24 23.23
CA PHE A 346 0.63 -0.38 23.41
C PHE A 346 -0.16 0.89 23.10
N ALA A 347 -1.40 0.71 22.63
CA ALA A 347 -2.41 1.73 22.31
C ALA A 347 -2.45 2.90 23.29
N GLU A 348 -2.28 2.62 24.58
CA GLU A 348 -2.38 3.54 25.70
C GLU A 348 -1.35 4.70 25.63
N PHE A 349 -0.26 4.51 24.89
CA PHE A 349 0.77 5.51 24.63
C PHE A 349 0.69 6.14 23.22
N TYR A 350 -0.16 5.61 22.34
CA TYR A 350 -0.52 6.24 21.07
C TYR A 350 -1.72 7.18 21.30
N ASN A 351 -1.78 8.29 20.56
CA ASN A 351 -2.85 9.30 20.59
C ASN A 351 -4.11 8.89 21.38
N THR A 352 -4.19 9.37 22.62
CA THR A 352 -5.35 9.30 23.50
C THR A 352 -6.48 10.15 22.91
N GLY A 353 -7.14 9.62 21.87
CA GLY A 353 -8.41 10.15 21.40
C GLY A 353 -8.39 11.52 20.72
N GLU A 354 -7.21 12.09 20.36
CA GLU A 354 -7.19 13.36 19.65
C GLU A 354 -8.03 13.29 18.37
N MET A 355 -9.02 14.17 18.32
CA MET A 355 -9.94 14.31 17.21
C MET A 355 -9.23 15.14 16.13
N THR A 356 -8.59 14.48 15.17
CA THR A 356 -8.04 15.18 14.01
C THR A 356 -9.19 15.70 13.12
N PRO A 357 -9.00 16.82 12.38
CA PRO A 357 -10.01 17.31 11.44
C PRO A 357 -10.49 16.23 10.47
N ASP A 358 -9.56 15.41 9.96
CA ASP A 358 -9.88 14.29 9.07
C ASP A 358 -10.76 13.24 9.77
N ARG A 359 -10.44 12.89 11.03
CA ARG A 359 -11.25 11.94 11.80
C ARG A 359 -12.64 12.48 12.06
N GLN A 360 -12.76 13.78 12.38
CA GLN A 360 -14.04 14.42 12.59
C GLN A 360 -14.89 14.34 11.32
N GLN A 361 -14.32 14.61 10.15
CA GLN A 361 -15.04 14.47 8.87
C GLN A 361 -15.56 13.04 8.63
N LEU A 362 -14.79 12.01 9.01
CA LEU A 362 -15.26 10.62 8.93
C LEU A 362 -16.43 10.37 9.89
N LEU A 363 -16.35 10.88 11.12
CA LEU A 363 -17.43 10.74 12.10
C LEU A 363 -18.69 11.51 11.70
N ASP A 364 -18.54 12.68 11.11
CA ASP A 364 -19.64 13.48 10.56
C ASP A 364 -20.31 12.72 9.41
N CYS A 365 -19.52 12.10 8.52
CA CYS A 365 -20.04 11.24 7.46
C CYS A 365 -20.83 10.05 8.03
N ILE A 366 -20.32 9.40 9.08
CA ILE A 366 -21.04 8.31 9.77
C ILE A 366 -22.35 8.81 10.38
N ALA A 367 -22.34 10.00 10.99
CA ALA A 367 -23.53 10.59 11.60
C ALA A 367 -24.62 10.90 10.55
N ILE A 368 -24.22 11.44 9.38
CA ILE A 368 -25.15 11.78 8.28
C ILE A 368 -25.75 10.52 7.65
N HIS A 369 -24.95 9.47 7.46
CA HIS A 369 -25.35 8.26 6.74
C HIS A 369 -25.63 7.06 7.65
N ARG A 370 -25.88 7.30 8.94
CA ARG A 370 -25.89 6.25 9.96
C ARG A 370 -26.72 5.05 9.52
N ASP A 371 -27.98 5.23 9.15
CA ASP A 371 -28.91 4.14 8.81
C ASP A 371 -28.48 3.26 7.61
N GLN A 372 -27.50 3.70 6.83
CA GLN A 372 -27.01 3.03 5.62
C GLN A 372 -25.64 2.35 5.83
N LEU A 373 -25.08 2.41 7.05
CA LEU A 373 -23.73 1.94 7.39
C LEU A 373 -23.79 0.79 8.42
N PRO A 374 -24.13 -0.45 8.03
CA PRO A 374 -24.40 -1.55 8.96
C PRO A 374 -23.20 -1.95 9.84
N LEU A 375 -21.96 -1.89 9.34
CA LEU A 375 -20.76 -2.23 10.11
C LEU A 375 -20.45 -1.16 11.15
N CYS A 376 -20.66 0.11 10.83
CA CYS A 376 -20.48 1.20 11.79
C CYS A 376 -21.45 1.15 12.98
N HIS A 377 -22.55 0.36 12.92
CA HIS A 377 -23.51 0.20 14.02
C HIS A 377 -23.06 -0.78 15.10
N VAL A 378 -22.18 -1.73 14.75
CA VAL A 378 -21.83 -2.82 15.66
C VAL A 378 -20.83 -2.31 16.71
N GLU A 379 -21.27 -2.13 17.95
CA GLU A 379 -20.41 -1.80 19.08
C GLU A 379 -20.44 -2.92 20.14
N PRO A 380 -19.29 -3.48 20.56
CA PRO A 380 -17.94 -3.22 20.06
C PRO A 380 -17.66 -3.90 18.71
N PHE A 381 -17.12 -3.16 17.74
CA PHE A 381 -16.66 -3.73 16.48
C PHE A 381 -15.34 -4.48 16.72
N LEU A 382 -15.39 -5.81 16.62
CA LEU A 382 -14.22 -6.69 16.69
C LEU A 382 -14.06 -7.36 15.32
N PRO A 383 -13.21 -6.81 14.43
CA PRO A 383 -13.02 -7.38 13.10
C PRO A 383 -12.32 -8.73 13.21
N ALA A 384 -12.99 -9.80 12.78
CA ALA A 384 -12.41 -11.14 12.72
C ALA A 384 -11.42 -11.32 11.55
N LEU A 385 -11.45 -10.39 10.58
CA LEU A 385 -10.61 -10.44 9.39
C LEU A 385 -10.07 -9.04 9.05
N PRO A 386 -8.89 -8.95 8.42
CA PRO A 386 -8.37 -7.72 7.84
C PRO A 386 -9.33 -7.08 6.84
N GLY A 387 -9.44 -5.75 6.87
CA GLY A 387 -10.30 -5.01 5.96
C GLY A 387 -10.05 -5.28 4.46
N LYS A 388 -8.82 -5.58 4.04
CA LYS A 388 -8.56 -6.04 2.65
C LYS A 388 -9.28 -7.33 2.27
N ILE A 389 -9.29 -8.30 3.17
CA ILE A 389 -9.95 -9.59 2.95
C ILE A 389 -11.46 -9.38 3.01
N THR A 390 -11.95 -8.67 4.02
CA THR A 390 -13.37 -8.36 4.17
C THR A 390 -13.91 -7.60 2.94
N GLY A 391 -13.18 -6.62 2.41
CA GLY A 391 -13.57 -5.89 1.20
C GLY A 391 -13.66 -6.81 -0.02
N THR A 392 -12.69 -7.71 -0.20
CA THR A 392 -12.72 -8.69 -1.31
C THR A 392 -13.93 -9.63 -1.20
N VAL A 393 -14.25 -10.08 0.03
CA VAL A 393 -15.43 -10.92 0.29
C VAL A 393 -16.72 -10.16 -0.01
N GLN A 394 -16.84 -8.89 0.45
CA GLN A 394 -17.99 -8.03 0.14
C GLN A 394 -18.19 -7.85 -1.37
N THR A 395 -17.12 -7.63 -2.13
CA THR A 395 -17.18 -7.57 -3.59
C THR A 395 -17.69 -8.87 -4.17
N PHE A 396 -17.12 -10.00 -3.75
CA PHE A 396 -17.52 -11.31 -4.25
C PHE A 396 -19.00 -11.59 -3.98
N ASP A 397 -19.45 -11.43 -2.73
CA ASP A 397 -20.82 -11.65 -2.31
C ASP A 397 -21.79 -10.75 -3.08
N TYR A 398 -21.43 -9.47 -3.26
CA TYR A 398 -22.24 -8.53 -4.04
C TYR A 398 -22.37 -8.96 -5.51
N LEU A 399 -21.28 -9.40 -6.14
CA LEU A 399 -21.31 -9.83 -7.54
C LEU A 399 -22.04 -11.16 -7.74
N VAL A 400 -21.95 -12.09 -6.77
CA VAL A 400 -22.75 -13.32 -6.78
C VAL A 400 -24.24 -13.01 -6.69
N ALA A 401 -24.64 -12.06 -5.84
CA ALA A 401 -26.02 -11.61 -5.75
C ALA A 401 -26.52 -10.85 -6.99
N HIS A 402 -25.61 -10.35 -7.84
CA HIS A 402 -25.94 -9.51 -9.01
C HIS A 402 -25.22 -9.98 -10.28
N PRO A 403 -25.68 -11.06 -10.93
CA PRO A 403 -24.95 -11.69 -12.05
C PRO A 403 -24.74 -10.79 -13.27
N LEU A 404 -25.66 -9.86 -13.57
CA LEU A 404 -25.43 -8.89 -14.66
C LEU A 404 -24.30 -7.91 -14.32
N LYS A 405 -24.19 -7.52 -13.04
CA LYS A 405 -23.14 -6.64 -12.55
C LYS A 405 -21.80 -7.37 -12.44
N SER A 406 -21.79 -8.69 -12.25
CA SER A 406 -20.55 -9.48 -12.27
C SER A 406 -19.87 -9.48 -13.63
N ILE A 407 -20.63 -9.45 -14.73
CA ILE A 407 -20.07 -9.43 -16.08
C ILE A 407 -19.50 -8.05 -16.43
N ALA A 408 -20.32 -7.00 -16.33
CA ALA A 408 -19.98 -5.66 -16.80
C ALA A 408 -19.37 -4.74 -15.73
N GLY A 409 -19.52 -5.08 -14.45
CA GLY A 409 -19.18 -4.20 -13.32
C GLY A 409 -20.29 -3.21 -13.01
N LEU A 410 -20.10 -2.42 -11.95
CA LEU A 410 -21.03 -1.34 -11.55
C LEU A 410 -20.79 -0.02 -12.31
N GLY A 411 -19.71 0.10 -13.07
CA GLY A 411 -19.21 1.36 -13.63
C GLY A 411 -18.24 2.07 -12.69
N PRO A 412 -17.34 2.91 -13.24
CA PRO A 412 -16.30 3.55 -12.46
C PRO A 412 -16.86 4.50 -11.40
N GLY A 413 -16.30 4.48 -10.19
CA GLY A 413 -16.73 5.32 -9.08
C GLY A 413 -17.96 4.83 -8.32
N ASN A 414 -18.47 3.62 -8.61
CA ASN A 414 -19.68 3.08 -7.98
C ASN A 414 -19.43 1.98 -6.94
N PHE A 415 -18.19 1.52 -6.74
CA PHE A 415 -17.93 0.44 -5.79
C PHE A 415 -16.60 0.54 -5.05
N SER A 416 -15.45 0.53 -5.72
CA SER A 416 -14.14 0.48 -5.04
C SER A 416 -13.08 1.20 -5.87
N SER A 417 -12.96 2.52 -5.66
CA SER A 417 -11.98 3.37 -6.34
C SER A 417 -11.68 4.63 -5.52
N LYS A 418 -10.53 5.29 -5.76
CA LYS A 418 -10.27 6.60 -5.11
C LYS A 418 -11.30 7.63 -5.54
N ILE A 419 -11.79 7.52 -6.77
CA ILE A 419 -12.84 8.39 -7.29
C ILE A 419 -14.13 8.21 -6.48
N ALA A 420 -14.55 6.98 -6.15
CA ALA A 420 -15.71 6.74 -5.30
C ALA A 420 -15.53 7.37 -3.90
N PHE A 421 -14.38 7.14 -3.27
CA PHE A 421 -14.06 7.74 -1.96
C PHE A 421 -14.07 9.26 -1.99
N ARG A 422 -13.54 9.87 -3.05
CA ARG A 422 -13.53 11.32 -3.22
C ARG A 422 -14.95 11.86 -3.46
N ALA A 423 -15.71 11.23 -4.35
CA ALA A 423 -17.07 11.64 -4.70
C ALA A 423 -18.05 11.59 -3.51
N ALA A 424 -17.76 10.78 -2.49
CA ALA A 424 -18.55 10.73 -1.27
C ALA A 424 -18.48 12.01 -0.42
N GLY A 425 -17.51 12.91 -0.67
CA GLY A 425 -17.44 14.20 0.01
C GLY A 425 -17.01 14.12 1.48
N ALA A 426 -16.53 12.97 1.95
CA ALA A 426 -16.05 12.75 3.32
C ALA A 426 -14.59 13.20 3.56
N GLY A 427 -14.02 14.00 2.65
CA GLY A 427 -12.59 14.41 2.69
C GLY A 427 -11.58 13.29 2.37
N ILE A 428 -12.06 12.08 2.07
CA ILE A 428 -11.21 10.92 1.80
C ILE A 428 -10.53 11.09 0.43
N ARG A 429 -9.19 11.14 0.43
CA ARG A 429 -8.36 11.35 -0.78
C ARG A 429 -8.61 12.72 -1.47
N GLY A 430 -8.96 13.72 -0.68
CA GLY A 430 -9.05 15.13 -1.09
C GLY A 430 -10.48 15.62 -1.32
N ASP A 431 -10.60 16.91 -1.59
CA ASP A 431 -11.90 17.58 -1.68
C ASP A 431 -12.66 17.23 -2.97
N TYR A 432 -13.99 17.23 -2.86
CA TYR A 432 -14.91 17.12 -3.97
C TYR A 432 -15.95 18.25 -3.91
N PRO A 433 -16.39 18.82 -5.04
CA PRO A 433 -17.38 19.88 -5.03
C PRO A 433 -18.67 19.45 -4.33
N LYS A 434 -19.09 20.20 -3.31
CA LYS A 434 -20.26 19.87 -2.47
C LYS A 434 -21.55 19.66 -3.28
N ASN A 435 -21.74 20.43 -4.35
CA ASN A 435 -22.92 20.37 -5.21
C ASN A 435 -22.98 19.12 -6.11
N TYR A 436 -21.89 18.34 -6.18
CA TYR A 436 -21.80 17.16 -7.02
C TYR A 436 -21.55 15.87 -6.21
N ILE A 437 -21.63 15.92 -4.87
CA ILE A 437 -21.45 14.75 -4.02
C ILE A 437 -22.34 13.62 -4.51
N TYR A 438 -21.72 12.45 -4.68
CA TYR A 438 -22.35 11.26 -5.21
C TYR A 438 -21.85 10.04 -4.45
N ILE A 439 -22.78 9.27 -3.90
CA ILE A 439 -22.50 8.02 -3.20
C ILE A 439 -23.41 6.95 -3.81
N ASN A 440 -22.81 5.94 -4.44
CA ASN A 440 -23.56 4.78 -4.90
C ASN A 440 -23.97 3.91 -3.70
N PRO A 441 -25.22 3.39 -3.63
CA PRO A 441 -25.63 2.52 -2.53
C PRO A 441 -24.74 1.30 -2.34
N ALA A 442 -24.25 0.69 -3.43
CA ALA A 442 -23.37 -0.47 -3.34
C ALA A 442 -22.00 -0.12 -2.73
N PHE A 443 -21.43 1.03 -3.08
CA PHE A 443 -20.23 1.54 -2.44
C PHE A 443 -20.46 1.82 -0.95
N MET A 444 -21.56 2.49 -0.62
CA MET A 444 -21.91 2.89 0.74
C MET A 444 -21.99 1.71 1.71
N HIS A 445 -22.80 0.70 1.37
CA HIS A 445 -23.06 -0.46 2.23
C HIS A 445 -21.88 -1.43 2.33
N ASN A 446 -20.87 -1.29 1.47
CA ASN A 446 -19.72 -2.18 1.43
C ASN A 446 -18.44 -1.41 1.76
N HIS A 447 -17.72 -0.95 0.75
CA HIS A 447 -16.36 -0.45 0.89
C HIS A 447 -16.26 0.85 1.69
N LEU A 448 -17.24 1.75 1.60
CA LEU A 448 -17.25 2.97 2.39
C LEU A 448 -17.50 2.67 3.87
N ASP A 449 -18.52 1.88 4.19
CA ASP A 449 -18.81 1.45 5.56
C ASP A 449 -17.65 0.66 6.19
N LEU A 450 -17.05 -0.25 5.41
CA LEU A 450 -15.85 -0.97 5.85
C LEU A 450 -14.68 -0.02 6.13
N TYR A 451 -14.43 0.95 5.24
CA TYR A 451 -13.38 1.95 5.47
C TYR A 451 -13.68 2.78 6.72
N LEU A 452 -14.90 3.29 6.86
CA LEU A 452 -15.32 4.11 8.00
C LEU A 452 -15.25 3.34 9.33
N SER A 453 -15.62 2.06 9.35
CA SER A 453 -15.60 1.21 10.55
C SER A 453 -14.19 0.97 11.08
N PHE A 454 -13.16 1.00 10.22
CA PHE A 454 -11.74 0.94 10.62
C PHE A 454 -11.15 2.34 10.86
N PHE A 455 -11.31 3.27 9.94
CA PHE A 455 -10.55 4.52 9.93
C PHE A 455 -11.12 5.62 10.83
N SER A 456 -12.39 5.53 11.24
CA SER A 456 -12.97 6.41 12.27
C SER A 456 -12.51 6.07 13.70
N LYS A 457 -11.98 4.86 13.89
CA LYS A 457 -11.54 4.33 15.19
C LYS A 457 -10.12 4.79 15.52
N ASN A 458 -9.52 4.18 16.55
CA ASN A 458 -8.19 4.52 17.03
C ASN A 458 -7.10 4.19 16.00
N ALA A 459 -5.91 4.78 16.18
CA ALA A 459 -4.80 4.70 15.21
C ALA A 459 -4.41 3.27 14.82
N GLU A 460 -4.57 2.29 15.71
CA GLU A 460 -4.28 0.87 15.48
C GLU A 460 -5.07 0.27 14.32
N PHE A 461 -6.29 0.74 14.11
CA PHE A 461 -7.15 0.27 13.03
C PHE A 461 -6.81 0.93 11.69
N ARG A 462 -6.07 2.04 11.67
CA ARG A 462 -5.76 2.87 10.49
C ARG A 462 -4.54 2.37 9.71
N SER A 463 -4.42 1.05 9.55
CA SER A 463 -3.31 0.44 8.83
C SER A 463 -3.66 0.11 7.37
N VAL A 464 -2.65 0.02 6.51
CA VAL A 464 -2.82 -0.42 5.11
C VAL A 464 -3.48 -1.81 5.02
N ARG A 465 -3.28 -2.67 6.03
CA ARG A 465 -3.90 -4.01 6.11
C ARG A 465 -5.43 -3.95 6.21
N ASN A 466 -5.95 -2.92 6.86
CA ASN A 466 -7.38 -2.71 7.06
C ASN A 466 -8.01 -1.84 5.96
N ASN A 467 -7.18 -1.25 5.10
CA ASN A 467 -7.64 -0.46 3.98
C ASN A 467 -8.17 -1.37 2.85
N PRO A 468 -9.46 -1.30 2.48
CA PRO A 468 -10.05 -2.18 1.47
C PRO A 468 -9.53 -1.94 0.05
N TYR A 469 -8.66 -0.94 -0.18
CA TYR A 469 -8.18 -0.60 -1.53
C TYR A 469 -7.44 -1.76 -2.19
N SER A 470 -7.78 -2.03 -3.45
CA SER A 470 -7.11 -3.01 -4.29
C SER A 470 -7.43 -2.71 -5.75
N THR A 471 -6.41 -2.74 -6.60
CA THR A 471 -6.58 -2.62 -8.06
C THR A 471 -7.38 -3.79 -8.60
N TYR A 472 -7.16 -5.02 -8.09
CA TYR A 472 -7.96 -6.18 -8.52
C TYR A 472 -9.44 -6.00 -8.16
N ASP A 473 -9.69 -5.51 -6.96
CA ASP A 473 -11.04 -5.29 -6.46
C ASP A 473 -11.74 -4.16 -7.23
N GLN A 474 -11.03 -3.06 -7.49
CA GLN A 474 -11.52 -1.98 -8.35
C GLN A 474 -11.91 -2.49 -9.73
N ILE A 475 -11.00 -3.22 -10.39
CA ILE A 475 -11.23 -3.69 -11.75
C ILE A 475 -12.38 -4.70 -11.79
N LEU A 476 -12.46 -5.61 -10.81
CA LEU A 476 -13.54 -6.60 -10.74
C LEU A 476 -14.90 -5.97 -10.39
N SER A 477 -14.96 -5.07 -9.43
CA SER A 477 -16.22 -4.46 -8.98
C SER A 477 -16.75 -3.40 -9.95
N GLU A 478 -15.89 -2.53 -10.47
CA GLU A 478 -16.32 -1.41 -11.31
C GLU A 478 -16.40 -1.77 -12.80
N TYR A 479 -15.57 -2.71 -13.27
CA TYR A 479 -15.48 -3.10 -14.69
C TYR A 479 -15.85 -4.58 -14.93
N GLY A 480 -16.20 -5.31 -13.87
CA GLY A 480 -16.67 -6.69 -13.95
C GLY A 480 -15.58 -7.69 -14.33
N ILE A 481 -16.02 -8.91 -14.62
CA ILE A 481 -15.20 -9.97 -15.19
C ILE A 481 -14.57 -9.51 -16.51
N LEU A 482 -15.28 -8.70 -17.32
CA LEU A 482 -14.72 -8.14 -18.56
C LEU A 482 -13.48 -7.29 -18.29
N GLY A 483 -13.54 -6.39 -17.31
CA GLY A 483 -12.39 -5.58 -16.89
C GLY A 483 -11.26 -6.42 -16.34
N LEU A 484 -11.56 -7.40 -15.47
CA LEU A 484 -10.54 -8.26 -14.88
C LEU A 484 -9.83 -9.12 -15.93
N LEU A 485 -10.57 -9.70 -16.87
CA LEU A 485 -10.00 -10.41 -18.02
C LEU A 485 -9.18 -9.47 -18.89
N ALA A 486 -9.63 -8.23 -19.12
CA ALA A 486 -8.85 -7.26 -19.88
C ALA A 486 -7.52 -6.93 -19.20
N LEU A 487 -7.50 -6.77 -17.87
CA LEU A 487 -6.28 -6.57 -17.10
C LEU A 487 -5.35 -7.80 -17.20
N ILE A 488 -5.85 -9.00 -16.92
CA ILE A 488 -5.02 -10.22 -16.89
C ILE A 488 -4.47 -10.54 -18.29
N ILE A 489 -5.31 -10.52 -19.33
CA ILE A 489 -4.94 -10.93 -20.68
C ILE A 489 -4.17 -9.83 -21.40
N PHE A 490 -4.68 -8.59 -21.39
CA PHE A 490 -4.17 -7.53 -22.25
C PHE A 490 -3.19 -6.56 -21.56
N TYR A 491 -3.11 -6.54 -20.22
CA TYR A 491 -2.10 -5.78 -19.48
C TYR A 491 -0.99 -6.69 -18.96
N ILE A 492 -1.30 -7.61 -18.04
CA ILE A 492 -0.31 -8.53 -17.46
C ILE A 492 0.19 -9.48 -18.56
N GLY A 493 -0.72 -10.09 -19.32
CA GLY A 493 -0.38 -10.99 -20.43
C GLY A 493 0.45 -10.33 -21.53
N PHE A 494 0.28 -9.02 -21.76
CA PHE A 494 1.10 -8.27 -22.72
C PHE A 494 2.59 -8.26 -22.37
N PHE A 495 2.92 -8.14 -21.08
CA PHE A 495 4.31 -8.21 -20.61
C PHE A 495 4.74 -9.66 -20.38
N ALA A 496 3.87 -10.49 -19.80
CA ALA A 496 4.15 -11.89 -19.48
C ALA A 496 4.43 -12.75 -20.73
N ARG A 497 3.85 -12.45 -21.90
CA ARG A 497 4.23 -13.15 -23.16
C ARG A 497 5.72 -13.02 -23.50
N ASN A 498 6.40 -12.01 -22.95
CA ASN A 498 7.84 -11.80 -23.10
C ASN A 498 8.65 -12.42 -21.95
N TYR A 499 8.08 -13.24 -21.06
CA TYR A 499 8.74 -13.71 -19.82
C TYR A 499 10.12 -14.36 -20.05
N LYS A 500 10.33 -15.06 -21.18
CA LYS A 500 11.64 -15.64 -21.52
C LYS A 500 12.72 -14.59 -21.78
N LYS A 501 12.31 -13.39 -22.20
CA LYS A 501 13.15 -12.22 -22.48
C LYS A 501 13.22 -11.27 -21.29
N LEU A 502 12.42 -11.46 -20.24
CA LEU A 502 12.43 -10.59 -19.08
C LEU A 502 13.53 -11.02 -18.10
N ASN A 503 14.50 -10.14 -17.90
CA ASN A 503 15.55 -10.27 -16.89
C ASN A 503 15.05 -9.60 -15.60
N TYR A 504 15.41 -8.34 -15.34
CA TYR A 504 14.85 -7.56 -14.22
C TYR A 504 13.36 -7.24 -14.38
N GLY A 505 12.82 -7.32 -15.60
CA GLY A 505 11.39 -7.14 -15.83
C GLY A 505 10.53 -8.19 -15.14
N LEU A 506 11.05 -9.41 -14.93
CA LEU A 506 10.31 -10.49 -14.27
C LEU A 506 10.07 -10.21 -12.77
N PRO A 507 11.08 -9.93 -11.93
CA PRO A 507 10.83 -9.58 -10.53
C PRO A 507 10.01 -8.30 -10.39
N ILE A 508 10.19 -7.31 -11.27
CA ILE A 508 9.34 -6.11 -11.27
C ILE A 508 7.88 -6.48 -11.60
N LEU A 509 7.63 -7.35 -12.58
CA LEU A 509 6.27 -7.81 -12.91
C LEU A 509 5.63 -8.58 -11.74
N MET A 510 6.40 -9.44 -11.06
CA MET A 510 5.94 -10.15 -9.85
C MET A 510 5.59 -9.17 -8.72
N MET A 511 6.44 -8.17 -8.52
CA MET A 511 6.20 -7.09 -7.57
C MET A 511 4.90 -6.36 -7.92
N VAL A 512 4.70 -5.98 -9.18
CA VAL A 512 3.48 -5.26 -9.61
C VAL A 512 2.22 -6.11 -9.45
N ALA A 513 2.29 -7.41 -9.74
CA ALA A 513 1.18 -8.31 -9.49
C ALA A 513 0.81 -8.36 -7.99
N GLY A 514 1.80 -8.32 -7.09
CA GLY A 514 1.55 -8.24 -5.65
C GLY A 514 1.03 -6.87 -5.19
N ILE A 515 1.60 -5.76 -5.69
CA ILE A 515 1.16 -4.42 -5.26
C ILE A 515 -0.28 -4.13 -5.69
N PHE A 516 -0.80 -4.77 -6.74
CA PHE A 516 -2.20 -4.61 -7.15
C PHE A 516 -3.22 -5.00 -6.07
N PHE A 517 -2.83 -5.71 -5.02
CA PHE A 517 -3.66 -5.93 -3.84
C PHE A 517 -3.67 -4.76 -2.83
N LEU A 518 -2.83 -3.74 -3.02
CA LEU A 518 -2.51 -2.77 -1.96
C LEU A 518 -3.24 -1.43 -2.09
N ASP A 519 -3.30 -0.88 -3.30
CA ASP A 519 -3.92 0.41 -3.60
C ASP A 519 -4.44 0.43 -5.05
N TYR A 520 -5.08 1.53 -5.44
CA TYR A 520 -5.62 1.80 -6.78
C TYR A 520 -4.55 2.45 -7.68
N TRP A 521 -3.59 1.66 -8.14
CA TRP A 521 -2.37 2.16 -8.80
C TRP A 521 -2.61 2.82 -10.16
N PHE A 522 -3.66 2.41 -10.89
CA PHE A 522 -4.03 3.06 -12.15
C PHE A 522 -4.57 4.48 -11.95
N GLU A 523 -5.19 4.78 -10.81
CA GLU A 523 -5.69 6.13 -10.51
C GLU A 523 -4.60 7.06 -9.95
N GLN A 524 -3.58 6.50 -9.28
CA GLN A 524 -2.43 7.29 -8.81
C GLN A 524 -1.54 7.78 -9.95
N LEU A 525 -1.49 7.05 -11.08
CA LEU A 525 -0.67 7.39 -12.24
C LEU A 525 0.81 7.67 -11.86
N SER A 526 1.35 6.97 -10.85
CA SER A 526 2.69 7.21 -10.30
C SER A 526 3.61 6.02 -10.59
N VAL A 527 3.47 4.91 -9.87
CA VAL A 527 4.34 3.73 -9.98
C VAL A 527 4.29 3.08 -11.36
N LEU A 528 3.10 3.03 -11.98
CA LEU A 528 2.89 2.29 -13.22
C LEU A 528 3.68 2.85 -14.41
N VAL A 529 3.92 4.16 -14.46
CA VAL A 529 4.71 4.77 -15.56
C VAL A 529 6.17 4.28 -15.53
N VAL A 530 6.73 4.13 -14.34
CA VAL A 530 8.11 3.64 -14.15
C VAL A 530 8.18 2.13 -14.39
N PHE A 531 7.18 1.39 -13.90
CA PHE A 531 7.02 -0.02 -14.22
C PHE A 531 7.03 -0.26 -15.74
N GLU A 532 6.18 0.44 -16.48
CA GLU A 532 6.05 0.29 -17.92
C GLU A 532 7.33 0.68 -18.65
N LEU A 533 7.97 1.79 -18.24
CA LEU A 533 9.27 2.21 -18.78
C LEU A 533 10.30 1.09 -18.65
N MET A 534 10.43 0.52 -17.46
CA MET A 534 11.44 -0.51 -17.19
C MET A 534 11.13 -1.82 -17.92
N LEU A 535 9.86 -2.20 -18.04
CA LEU A 535 9.47 -3.40 -18.78
C LEU A 535 9.70 -3.22 -20.29
N PHE A 536 9.34 -2.08 -20.86
CA PHE A 536 9.64 -1.78 -22.26
C PHE A 536 11.14 -1.71 -22.53
N LEU A 537 11.92 -1.09 -21.64
CA LEU A 537 13.37 -1.07 -21.72
C LEU A 537 13.94 -2.48 -21.69
N ASN A 538 13.47 -3.34 -20.79
CA ASN A 538 13.98 -4.70 -20.69
C ASN A 538 13.70 -5.52 -21.97
N ILE A 539 12.51 -5.37 -22.54
CA ILE A 539 12.15 -6.00 -23.83
C ILE A 539 13.06 -5.47 -24.95
N LYS A 540 13.34 -4.17 -24.99
CA LYS A 540 14.24 -3.56 -25.98
C LYS A 540 15.66 -4.12 -25.86
N GLU A 541 16.23 -4.09 -24.66
CA GLU A 541 17.60 -4.58 -24.40
C GLU A 541 17.81 -6.03 -24.83
N THR A 542 16.85 -6.89 -24.55
CA THR A 542 16.94 -8.32 -24.89
C THR A 542 16.66 -8.62 -26.35
N THR A 543 15.83 -7.82 -27.03
CA THR A 543 15.53 -8.02 -28.45
C THR A 543 16.65 -7.46 -29.35
N SER A 544 17.29 -6.36 -28.95
CA SER A 544 18.39 -5.76 -29.73
C SER A 544 19.73 -6.47 -29.56
N SER A 545 19.94 -7.19 -28.45
CA SER A 545 21.20 -7.92 -28.21
C SER A 545 21.43 -9.06 -29.21
N ASP A 546 20.36 -9.68 -29.70
CA ASP A 546 20.42 -10.72 -30.75
C ASP A 546 20.88 -10.19 -32.12
N LEU A 547 20.88 -8.86 -32.33
CA LEU A 547 21.41 -8.24 -33.55
C LEU A 547 22.92 -7.94 -33.48
N LYS A 548 23.53 -7.94 -32.29
CA LYS A 548 24.98 -7.65 -32.12
C LYS A 548 25.86 -8.89 -32.03
N THR A 549 25.30 -10.09 -31.85
CA THR A 549 26.08 -11.36 -31.84
C THR A 549 26.60 -11.79 -33.21
N LYS A 550 26.45 -10.97 -34.26
CA LYS A 550 27.03 -11.22 -35.59
C LYS A 550 28.27 -10.37 -35.94
N THR A 551 28.85 -9.62 -35.00
CA THR A 551 30.07 -8.84 -35.32
C THR A 551 31.05 -8.78 -34.14
N THR A 552 32.05 -9.66 -34.25
CA THR A 552 33.49 -9.41 -34.05
C THR A 552 34.04 -8.88 -32.71
N VAL A 553 34.89 -9.75 -32.14
CA VAL A 553 36.12 -9.52 -31.37
C VAL A 553 35.99 -9.47 -29.85
N GLN A 554 36.70 -10.42 -29.22
CA GLN A 554 37.07 -10.46 -27.81
C GLN A 554 37.81 -9.18 -27.42
N GLU A 555 37.19 -8.33 -26.60
CA GLU A 555 37.93 -7.45 -25.69
C GLU A 555 38.26 -8.27 -24.43
N GLU A 556 39.27 -9.12 -24.57
CA GLU A 556 40.15 -9.48 -23.46
C GLU A 556 41.14 -8.31 -23.24
N LEU A 557 41.42 -8.00 -21.98
CA LEU A 557 42.45 -7.07 -21.48
C LEU A 557 42.24 -5.56 -21.68
N ALA A 558 41.70 -4.89 -20.65
CA ALA A 558 42.22 -3.60 -20.16
C ALA A 558 41.56 -3.19 -18.83
N TYR A 559 41.93 -3.84 -17.72
CA TYR A 559 41.90 -3.20 -16.40
C TYR A 559 43.14 -3.68 -15.63
N ALA A 560 44.21 -2.88 -15.75
CA ALA A 560 45.32 -2.78 -14.82
C ALA A 560 45.21 -1.41 -14.14
#